data_AF-A0A7R9CKF9-F1
#
_entry.id   AF-A0A7R9CKF9-F1
#
_cell.length_a   1.000
_cell.length_b   1.000
_cell.length_c   1.000
_cell.angle_alpha   90.00
_cell.angle_beta   90.00
_cell.angle_gamma   90.00
#
_symmetry.space_group_name_H-M   'P 1'
#
loop_
_entity.id
_entity.type
_entity.pdbx_description
1 polymer ?
#
loop_
_entity_poly.entity_id
_entity_poly.type
_entity_poly.pdbx_seq_one_letter_code
_entity_poly.pdbx_strand_id
1 'polypeptide(L)'
;MKGRYPFTPDQPLPEQDWLKYLQGTANIIVKEQSPQTLLQVRERLYELLTRGCPPGHIFKHLTVELVRNCCDVQLKMDVVGWAAMFDHRMQQGSKAIIHLEAFVARFMCIYKKFMEDNLVGMEDMTDMF
;
A
#
# COMPACT_ATOMS: atom_id res chain seq x y z
N MET A 1 28.94 -41.03 -7.79
CA MET A 1 28.84 -39.67 -7.20
C MET A 1 27.39 -39.23 -7.29
N LYS A 2 26.65 -39.17 -6.17
CA LYS A 2 25.26 -38.68 -6.16
C LYS A 2 25.29 -37.15 -6.29
N GLY A 3 24.70 -36.60 -7.34
CA GLY A 3 24.55 -35.15 -7.49
C GLY A 3 23.74 -34.61 -6.32
N ARG A 4 24.36 -33.79 -5.46
CA ARG A 4 23.65 -33.02 -4.45
C ARG A 4 22.79 -32.00 -5.19
N TYR A 5 21.48 -32.22 -5.20
CA TYR A 5 20.51 -31.23 -5.64
C TYR A 5 20.63 -29.99 -4.74
N PRO A 6 20.76 -28.77 -5.29
CA PRO A 6 21.06 -27.56 -4.52
C PRO A 6 19.87 -27.01 -3.71
N PHE A 7 18.69 -27.63 -3.81
CA PHE A 7 17.47 -27.17 -3.16
C PHE A 7 17.08 -28.12 -2.02
N THR A 8 17.07 -27.62 -0.79
CA THR A 8 16.47 -28.31 0.36
C THR A 8 15.00 -27.89 0.50
N PRO A 9 14.09 -28.78 0.92
CA PRO A 9 12.67 -28.46 1.06
C PRO A 9 12.39 -27.28 2.02
N ASP A 10 13.28 -27.05 2.99
CA ASP A 10 13.19 -25.94 3.94
C ASP A 10 14.08 -24.73 3.58
N GLN A 11 14.53 -24.60 2.33
CA GLN A 11 15.28 -23.41 1.93
C GLN A 11 14.36 -22.18 1.97
N PRO A 12 14.62 -21.18 2.86
CA PRO A 12 13.83 -19.97 2.84
C PRO A 12 14.04 -19.28 1.49
N LEU A 13 12.95 -19.05 0.76
CA LEU A 13 13.00 -18.25 -0.44
C LEU A 13 13.52 -16.86 -0.05
N PRO A 14 14.61 -16.37 -0.67
CA PRO A 14 15.08 -15.02 -0.39
C PRO A 14 13.94 -14.05 -0.70
N GLU A 15 13.47 -13.36 0.33
CA GLU A 15 12.41 -12.37 0.21
C GLU A 15 12.88 -11.29 -0.77
N GLN A 16 12.20 -11.19 -1.91
CA GLN A 16 12.67 -10.40 -3.04
C GLN A 16 12.78 -8.92 -2.62
N ASP A 17 13.91 -8.27 -2.88
CA ASP A 17 14.20 -6.92 -2.34
C ASP A 17 13.13 -5.87 -2.69
N TRP A 18 12.41 -6.04 -3.80
CA TRP A 18 11.30 -5.17 -4.18
C TRP A 18 10.08 -5.31 -3.26
N LEU A 19 9.82 -6.49 -2.68
CA LEU A 19 8.74 -6.70 -1.71
C LEU A 19 9.00 -5.89 -0.44
N LYS A 20 10.21 -5.98 0.09
CA LYS A 20 10.65 -5.18 1.25
C LYS A 20 10.57 -3.68 0.97
N TYR A 21 10.96 -3.28 -0.24
CA TYR A 21 10.87 -1.89 -0.67
C TYR A 21 9.42 -1.38 -0.72
N LEU A 22 8.50 -2.23 -1.19
CA LEU A 22 7.07 -1.94 -1.25
C LEU A 22 6.44 -1.89 0.15
N GLN A 23 6.78 -2.83 1.03
CA GLN A 23 6.37 -2.82 2.44
C GLN A 23 6.86 -1.54 3.15
N GLY A 24 8.12 -1.16 2.94
CA GLY A 24 8.65 0.11 3.44
C GLY A 24 7.87 1.33 2.91
N THR A 25 7.42 1.27 1.64
CA THR A 25 6.59 2.31 1.03
C THR A 25 5.20 2.36 1.67
N ALA A 26 4.57 1.20 1.91
CA ALA A 26 3.29 1.11 2.61
C ALA A 26 3.38 1.71 4.03
N ASN A 27 4.45 1.41 4.76
CA ASN A 27 4.69 1.98 6.10
C ASN A 27 4.83 3.50 6.07
N ILE A 28 5.49 4.07 5.05
CA ILE A 28 5.59 5.52 4.87
C ILE A 28 4.19 6.13 4.67
N ILE A 29 3.34 5.51 3.84
CA ILE A 29 1.96 5.97 3.57
C ILE A 29 1.10 5.95 4.84
N VAL A 30 1.23 4.90 5.67
CA VAL A 30 0.45 4.74 6.92
C VAL A 30 0.97 5.68 8.02
N LYS A 31 2.28 5.94 8.05
CA LYS A 31 2.89 6.80 9.07
C LYS A 31 2.55 8.27 8.90
N GLU A 32 2.50 8.78 7.66
CA GLU A 32 2.27 10.20 7.40
C GLU A 32 1.43 10.42 6.13
N GLN A 33 0.33 11.16 6.27
CA GLN A 33 -0.57 11.52 5.15
C GLN A 33 -0.38 12.99 4.76
N SER A 34 0.80 13.35 4.25
CA SER A 34 1.10 14.70 3.75
C SER A 34 1.37 14.72 2.24
N PRO A 35 1.20 15.88 1.55
CA PRO A 35 1.53 16.02 0.14
C PRO A 35 3.02 15.74 -0.16
N GLN A 36 3.92 16.05 0.78
CA GLN A 36 5.35 15.71 0.63
C GLN A 36 5.56 14.20 0.60
N THR A 37 4.89 13.46 1.49
CA THR A 37 4.96 12.00 1.52
C THR A 37 4.41 11.38 0.24
N LEU A 38 3.33 11.94 -0.32
CA LEU A 38 2.79 11.47 -1.61
C LEU A 38 3.80 11.62 -2.76
N LEU A 39 4.53 12.74 -2.80
CA LEU A 39 5.58 12.96 -3.80
C LEU A 39 6.72 11.95 -3.64
N GLN A 40 7.15 11.69 -2.41
CA GLN A 40 8.15 10.67 -2.12
C GLN A 40 7.68 9.27 -2.55
N VAL A 41 6.43 8.91 -2.25
CA VAL A 41 5.84 7.62 -2.64
C VAL A 41 5.78 7.49 -4.16
N ARG A 42 5.45 8.57 -4.88
CA ARG A 42 5.48 8.59 -6.35
C ARG A 42 6.87 8.28 -6.90
N GLU A 43 7.94 8.87 -6.35
CA GLU A 43 9.32 8.57 -6.76
C GLU A 43 9.66 7.09 -6.54
N ARG A 44 9.30 6.55 -5.37
CA ARG A 44 9.51 5.14 -5.03
C ARG A 44 8.76 4.18 -5.98
N LEU A 45 7.51 4.51 -6.32
CA LEU A 45 6.72 3.74 -7.28
C LEU A 45 7.33 3.81 -8.69
N TYR A 46 7.86 4.97 -9.08
CA TYR A 46 8.53 5.16 -10.37
C TYR A 46 9.82 4.32 -10.48
N GLU A 47 10.61 4.24 -9.40
CA GLU A 47 11.78 3.36 -9.35
C GLU A 47 11.39 1.88 -9.54
N LEU A 48 10.32 1.43 -8.90
CA LEU A 48 9.82 0.05 -9.04
C LEU A 48 9.37 -0.25 -10.47
N LEU A 49 8.67 0.70 -11.10
CA LEU A 49 8.26 0.59 -12.50
C LEU A 49 9.50 0.53 -13.44
N THR A 50 10.49 1.37 -13.19
CA THR A 50 11.73 1.43 -13.99
C THR A 50 12.57 0.16 -13.87
N ARG A 51 12.54 -0.52 -12.71
CA ARG A 51 13.20 -1.81 -12.48
C ARG A 51 12.50 -2.99 -13.16
N GLY A 52 11.38 -2.77 -13.86
CA GLY A 52 10.68 -3.80 -14.63
C GLY A 52 9.58 -4.54 -13.86
N CYS A 53 9.13 -4.03 -12.71
CA CYS A 53 8.02 -4.63 -11.99
C CYS A 53 6.67 -4.29 -12.66
N PRO A 54 5.81 -5.27 -13.00
CA PRO A 54 4.52 -4.99 -13.61
C PRO A 54 3.61 -4.16 -12.68
N PRO A 55 2.92 -3.12 -13.19
CA PRO A 55 2.11 -2.22 -12.37
C PRO A 55 0.99 -2.93 -11.61
N GLY A 56 0.38 -3.97 -12.18
CA GLY A 56 -0.61 -4.79 -11.49
C GLY A 56 -0.07 -5.55 -10.28
N HIS A 57 1.20 -5.98 -10.31
CA HIS A 57 1.83 -6.64 -9.17
C HIS A 57 2.12 -5.66 -8.04
N ILE A 58 2.62 -4.47 -8.39
CA ILE A 58 2.85 -3.36 -7.45
C ILE A 58 1.52 -2.99 -6.78
N PHE A 59 0.48 -2.76 -7.58
CA PHE A 59 -0.84 -2.38 -7.09
C PHE A 59 -1.39 -3.39 -6.10
N LYS A 60 -1.47 -4.67 -6.50
CA LYS A 60 -2.03 -5.74 -5.67
C LYS A 60 -1.28 -5.88 -4.34
N HIS A 61 0.05 -5.91 -4.37
CA HIS A 61 0.83 -6.03 -3.12
C HIS A 61 0.68 -4.80 -2.24
N LEU A 62 0.68 -3.59 -2.82
CA LEU A 62 0.52 -2.36 -2.07
C LEU A 62 -0.84 -2.32 -1.38
N THR A 63 -1.92 -2.67 -2.09
CA THR A 63 -3.26 -2.77 -1.51
C THR A 63 -3.31 -3.77 -0.36
N VAL A 64 -2.71 -4.95 -0.52
CA VAL A 64 -2.68 -5.97 0.56
C VAL A 64 -1.97 -5.45 1.80
N GLU A 65 -0.80 -4.81 1.64
CA GLU A 65 -0.04 -4.25 2.76
C GLU A 65 -0.79 -3.10 3.44
N LEU A 66 -1.44 -2.21 2.68
CA LEU A 66 -2.25 -1.12 3.24
C LEU A 66 -3.47 -1.66 4.01
N VAL A 67 -4.16 -2.66 3.47
CA VAL A 67 -5.31 -3.31 4.12
C VAL A 67 -4.89 -4.06 5.39
N ARG A 68 -3.71 -4.68 5.40
CA ARG A 68 -3.15 -5.34 6.60
C ARG A 68 -2.87 -4.36 7.73
N ASN A 69 -2.41 -3.15 7.40
CA ASN A 69 -2.14 -2.09 8.37
C ASN A 69 -3.39 -1.39 8.88
N CYS A 70 -4.55 -1.56 8.22
CA CYS A 70 -5.82 -1.05 8.73
C CYS A 70 -6.31 -1.94 9.88
N CYS A 71 -6.69 -1.34 11.02
CA CYS A 71 -7.27 -2.09 12.13
C CYS A 71 -8.79 -2.30 11.97
N ASP A 72 -9.48 -1.35 11.35
CA ASP A 72 -10.94 -1.32 11.25
C ASP A 72 -11.50 -2.03 10.01
N VAL A 73 -12.66 -2.69 10.16
CA VAL A 73 -13.30 -3.47 9.08
C VAL A 73 -13.96 -2.56 8.03
N GLN A 74 -14.60 -1.48 8.45
CA GLN A 74 -15.26 -0.53 7.55
C GLN A 74 -14.22 0.17 6.66
N LEU A 75 -13.10 0.59 7.26
CA LEU A 75 -11.96 1.16 6.53
C LEU A 75 -11.41 0.16 5.49
N LYS A 76 -11.26 -1.11 5.86
CA LYS A 76 -10.81 -2.16 4.91
C LYS A 76 -11.76 -2.31 3.73
N MET A 77 -13.07 -2.32 3.99
CA MET A 77 -14.08 -2.44 2.93
C MET A 77 -14.01 -1.26 1.97
N ASP A 78 -13.90 -0.04 2.49
CA ASP A 78 -13.77 1.16 1.66
C ASP A 78 -12.50 1.11 0.81
N VAL A 79 -11.35 0.82 1.43
CA VAL A 79 -10.06 0.74 0.73
C VAL A 79 -10.09 -0.31 -0.38
N VAL A 80 -10.66 -1.49 -0.12
CA VAL A 80 -10.79 -2.57 -1.13
C VAL A 80 -11.74 -2.16 -2.26
N GLY A 81 -12.84 -1.48 -1.95
CA GLY A 81 -13.77 -0.95 -2.95
C GLY A 81 -13.09 0.05 -3.89
N TRP A 82 -12.33 1.00 -3.34
CA TRP A 82 -11.52 1.93 -4.14
C TRP A 82 -10.43 1.19 -4.92
N ALA A 83 -9.77 0.21 -4.32
CA ALA A 83 -8.73 -0.56 -4.98
C ALA A 83 -9.25 -1.28 -6.24
N ALA A 84 -10.42 -1.91 -6.16
CA ALA A 84 -11.05 -2.56 -7.32
C ALA A 84 -11.34 -1.56 -8.46
N MET A 85 -11.80 -0.36 -8.12
CA MET A 85 -12.08 0.70 -9.10
C MET A 85 -10.81 1.19 -9.80
N PHE A 86 -9.73 1.41 -9.05
CA PHE A 86 -8.44 1.86 -9.60
C PHE A 86 -7.73 0.76 -10.40
N ASP A 87 -7.82 -0.51 -9.99
CA ASP A 87 -7.26 -1.64 -10.74
C ASP A 87 -7.91 -1.77 -12.12
N HIS A 88 -9.25 -1.72 -12.18
CA HIS A 88 -9.98 -1.72 -13.45
C HIS A 88 -9.56 -0.55 -14.35
N ARG A 89 -9.46 0.67 -13.81
CA ARG A 89 -9.04 1.86 -14.56
C ARG A 89 -7.61 1.77 -15.07
N MET A 90 -6.72 1.16 -14.30
CA MET A 90 -5.33 0.94 -14.69
C MET A 90 -5.22 -0.02 -15.89
N GLN A 91 -6.08 -1.03 -15.97
CA GLN A 91 -6.13 -1.97 -17.10
C GLN A 91 -6.69 -1.34 -18.39
N GLN A 92 -7.49 -0.26 -18.29
CA GLN A 92 -8.10 0.43 -19.43
C GLN A 92 -7.17 1.44 -20.15
N GLY A 93 -5.86 1.42 -19.86
CA GLY A 93 -4.83 1.98 -20.77
C GLY A 93 -4.31 3.40 -20.48
N SER A 94 -4.50 3.94 -19.27
CA SER A 94 -3.79 5.18 -18.88
C SER A 94 -2.46 4.89 -18.18
N LYS A 95 -1.58 5.90 -18.08
CA LYS A 95 -0.25 5.77 -17.44
C LYS A 95 -0.40 5.18 -16.02
N ALA A 96 0.17 4.00 -15.79
CA ALA A 96 0.00 3.26 -14.52
C ALA A 96 0.41 4.07 -13.28
N ILE A 97 1.44 4.91 -13.40
CA ILE A 97 1.89 5.79 -12.30
C ILE A 97 0.80 6.77 -11.84
N ILE A 98 -0.07 7.26 -12.74
CA ILE A 98 -1.15 8.19 -12.40
C ILE A 98 -2.22 7.48 -11.56
N HIS A 99 -2.56 6.25 -11.94
CA HIS A 99 -3.55 5.45 -11.20
C HIS A 99 -3.02 5.01 -9.84
N LEU A 100 -1.74 4.64 -9.76
CA LEU A 100 -1.07 4.33 -8.50
C LEU A 100 -1.04 5.56 -7.57
N GLU A 101 -0.64 6.71 -8.09
CA GLU A 101 -0.62 7.98 -7.34
C GLU A 101 -2.02 8.36 -6.85
N ALA A 102 -3.04 8.28 -7.72
CA ALA A 102 -4.42 8.57 -7.36
C ALA A 102 -4.98 7.62 -6.30
N PHE A 103 -4.63 6.33 -6.37
CA PHE A 103 -5.01 5.35 -5.35
C PHE A 103 -4.36 5.67 -3.99
N VAL A 104 -3.05 5.96 -3.96
CA VAL A 104 -2.35 6.33 -2.72
C VAL A 104 -2.92 7.61 -2.12
N ALA A 105 -3.16 8.64 -2.94
CA ALA A 105 -3.78 9.87 -2.49
C ALA A 105 -5.19 9.61 -1.91
N ARG A 106 -5.98 8.75 -2.56
CA ARG A 106 -7.31 8.38 -2.07
C ARG A 106 -7.24 7.65 -0.73
N PHE A 107 -6.31 6.70 -0.59
CA PHE A 107 -6.06 6.01 0.67
C PHE A 107 -5.66 6.99 1.78
N MET A 108 -4.71 7.90 1.51
CA MET A 108 -4.27 8.91 2.49
C MET A 108 -5.44 9.78 2.98
N CYS A 109 -6.35 10.20 2.10
CA CYS A 109 -7.53 10.97 2.48
C CYS A 109 -8.48 10.17 3.39
N ILE A 110 -8.76 8.91 3.05
CA ILE A 110 -9.69 8.07 3.83
C ILE A 110 -9.06 7.73 5.19
N TYR A 111 -7.78 7.36 5.20
CA TYR A 111 -7.05 7.02 6.42
C TYR A 111 -6.93 8.21 7.37
N LYS A 112 -6.61 9.41 6.84
CA LYS A 112 -6.54 10.63 7.64
C LYS A 112 -7.89 10.98 8.26
N LYS A 113 -8.97 10.92 7.48
CA LYS A 113 -10.33 11.18 7.98
C LYS A 113 -10.71 10.18 9.09
N PHE A 114 -10.40 8.90 8.89
CA PHE A 114 -10.66 7.87 9.90
C PHE A 114 -9.87 8.12 11.20
N MET A 115 -8.62 8.56 11.11
CA MET A 115 -7.82 8.93 12.28
C MET A 115 -8.41 10.16 13.00
N GLU A 116 -8.84 11.18 12.26
CA GLU A 116 -9.50 12.38 12.81
C GLU A 116 -10.82 12.01 13.50
N ASP A 117 -11.68 11.23 12.85
CA ASP A 117 -12.98 10.79 13.41
C ASP A 117 -12.78 9.97 14.71
N ASN A 118 -11.73 9.15 14.81
CA ASN A 118 -11.41 8.41 16.03
C ASN A 118 -10.80 9.28 17.14
N LEU A 119 -10.05 10.33 16.79
CA LEU A 119 -9.47 11.28 17.75
C LEU A 119 -10.57 12.14 18.40
N VAL A 120 -11.52 12.64 17.60
CA VAL A 120 -12.66 13.43 18.08
C VAL A 120 -13.51 12.65 19.08
N GLY A 121 -13.70 11.35 18.86
CA GLY A 121 -14.43 10.49 19.80
C GLY A 121 -13.77 10.32 21.19
N MET A 122 -12.46 10.60 21.33
CA MET A 122 -11.78 10.60 22.63
C MET A 122 -11.88 11.96 23.34
N GLU A 123 -11.88 13.06 22.58
CA GLU A 123 -11.99 14.42 23.14
C GLU A 123 -13.39 14.69 23.71
N ASP A 124 -14.46 14.22 23.05
CA ASP A 124 -15.84 14.34 23.52
C ASP A 124 -16.11 13.59 24.85
N MET A 125 -15.31 12.56 25.18
CA MET A 125 -15.45 11.81 26.44
C MET A 125 -14.74 12.51 27.61
N THR A 126 -13.67 13.25 27.35
CA THR A 126 -12.95 14.04 28.35
C THR A 126 -13.68 15.31 28.77
N ASP A 127 -14.50 15.89 27.89
CA ASP A 127 -15.33 17.06 28.22
C ASP A 127 -16.65 16.72 28.93
N MET A 128 -16.91 15.44 29.21
CA MET A 128 -18.06 14.97 29.99
C MET A 128 -17.77 14.78 31.50
N PHE A 129 -16.55 15.07 31.97
CA PHE A 129 -16.17 14.97 33.39
C PHE A 129 -15.65 16.29 33.96
#